data_AF-A0A1G2UIV2-F1
#
_entry.id   AF-A0A1G2UIV2-F1
#
_cell.length_a   1.000
_cell.length_b   1.000
_cell.length_c   1.000
_cell.angle_alpha   90.00
_cell.angle_beta   90.00
_cell.angle_gamma   90.00
#
_symmetry.space_group_name_H-M   'P 1'
#
loop_
_entity.id
_entity.type
_entity.pdbx_description
1 polymer ?
#
loop_
_entity_poly.entity_id
_entity_poly.type
_entity_poly.pdbx_seq_one_letter_code
_entity_poly.pdbx_strand_id
1 'polypeptide(L)'
;MTLKGAVRTINKLLGKHRPQTFSSSWIFEHSQPVYNFIRLNFRTELGTVDWDAVTPLLTRRYQKRWKRYRVKRLEPYEDKEELDKVLDKYRNKLYTIITPLNVEDGQISEVIIVALVRLAQRGNTLALTELVTLLIFKIEDWVDKRWQVRKWKGRNYDLEEKIKACVRCYKYTGTFIGYLFKTLEYSGRGIRPIQAWSLDKTVGDDGATMIDFVMQDTDTGEVKLFGK
;
A
#
# COMPACT_ATOMS: atom_id res chain seq x y z
N MET A 1 7.25 -1.58 -33.27
CA MET A 1 7.00 -0.40 -32.40
C MET A 1 7.75 -0.60 -31.09
N THR A 2 8.30 0.45 -30.47
CA THR A 2 8.99 0.36 -29.17
C THR A 2 8.11 0.93 -28.05
N LEU A 3 8.38 0.57 -26.79
CA LEU A 3 7.66 1.13 -25.62
C LEU A 3 7.76 2.66 -25.56
N LYS A 4 8.96 3.22 -25.79
CA LYS A 4 9.17 4.67 -25.87
C LYS A 4 8.30 5.30 -26.98
N GLY A 5 8.18 4.63 -28.13
CA GLY A 5 7.30 5.04 -29.21
C GLY A 5 5.82 5.05 -28.81
N ALA A 6 5.34 3.95 -28.23
CA ALA A 6 3.96 3.82 -27.76
C ALA A 6 3.59 4.90 -26.72
N VAL A 7 4.45 5.11 -25.72
CA VAL A 7 4.29 6.14 -24.69
C VAL A 7 4.26 7.55 -25.29
N ARG A 8 5.15 7.85 -26.26
CA ARG A 8 5.14 9.14 -26.98
C ARG A 8 3.82 9.36 -27.71
N THR A 9 3.30 8.33 -28.38
CA THR A 9 2.01 8.40 -29.07
C THR A 9 0.87 8.68 -28.09
N ILE A 10 0.81 7.97 -26.95
CA ILE A 10 -0.20 8.22 -25.91
C ILE A 10 -0.12 9.66 -25.40
N ASN A 11 1.08 10.14 -25.04
CA ASN A 11 1.26 11.52 -24.55
C ASN A 11 0.83 12.58 -25.58
N LYS A 12 1.06 12.33 -26.89
CA LYS A 12 0.59 13.20 -27.97
C LYS A 12 -0.95 13.22 -28.05
N LEU A 13 -1.58 12.05 -28.02
CA LEU A 13 -3.05 11.94 -28.05
C LEU A 13 -3.69 12.62 -26.85
N LEU A 14 -3.15 12.41 -25.64
CA LEU A 14 -3.62 13.07 -24.42
C LEU A 14 -3.42 14.60 -24.46
N GLY A 15 -2.36 15.07 -25.13
CA GLY A 15 -2.13 16.50 -25.35
C GLY A 15 -3.13 17.13 -26.32
N LYS A 16 -3.52 16.39 -27.37
CA LYS A 16 -4.48 16.82 -28.39
C LYS A 16 -5.91 16.85 -27.86
N HIS A 17 -6.37 15.75 -27.26
CA HIS A 17 -7.77 15.60 -26.82
C HIS A 17 -8.03 16.14 -25.41
N ARG A 18 -6.96 16.32 -24.61
CA ARG A 18 -7.02 16.86 -23.23
C ARG A 18 -8.13 16.25 -22.36
N PRO A 19 -8.33 14.93 -22.31
CA PRO A 19 -9.36 14.35 -21.47
C PRO A 19 -9.11 14.67 -19.99
N GLN A 20 -10.20 14.84 -19.23
CA GLN A 20 -10.10 14.98 -17.77
C GLN A 20 -9.56 13.68 -17.14
N THR A 21 -10.02 12.53 -17.63
CA THR A 21 -9.54 11.20 -17.24
C THR A 21 -9.55 10.25 -18.43
N PHE A 22 -8.66 9.26 -18.46
CA PHE A 22 -8.57 8.28 -19.55
C PHE A 22 -8.31 6.87 -19.01
N SER A 23 -8.65 5.84 -19.80
CA SER A 23 -8.51 4.43 -19.46
C SER A 23 -7.90 3.63 -20.61
N SER A 24 -7.73 2.32 -20.44
CA SER A 24 -7.31 1.43 -21.52
C SER A 24 -8.31 1.37 -22.68
N SER A 25 -9.63 1.46 -22.42
CA SER A 25 -10.64 1.61 -23.49
C SER A 25 -10.41 2.88 -24.30
N TRP A 26 -10.10 3.98 -23.62
CA TRP A 26 -9.83 5.24 -24.29
C TRP A 26 -8.62 5.12 -25.23
N ILE A 27 -7.55 4.42 -24.81
CA ILE A 27 -6.39 4.15 -25.65
C ILE A 27 -6.77 3.26 -26.84
N PHE A 28 -7.60 2.24 -26.64
CA PHE A 28 -8.10 1.38 -27.71
C PHE A 28 -8.86 2.18 -28.78
N GLU A 29 -9.76 3.07 -28.36
CA GLU A 29 -10.57 3.92 -29.26
C GLU A 29 -9.71 4.93 -30.05
N HIS A 30 -8.69 5.51 -29.42
CA HIS A 30 -7.90 6.59 -30.04
C HIS A 30 -6.64 6.07 -30.76
N SER A 31 -6.16 4.88 -30.41
CA SER A 31 -5.01 4.24 -31.08
C SER A 31 -4.97 2.73 -30.83
N GLN A 32 -5.72 2.01 -31.66
CA GLN A 32 -5.73 0.56 -31.66
C GLN A 32 -4.34 -0.09 -31.87
N PRO A 33 -3.43 0.43 -32.73
CA PRO A 33 -2.08 -0.11 -32.86
C PRO A 33 -1.27 -0.03 -31.56
N VAL A 34 -1.38 1.09 -30.83
CA VAL A 34 -0.70 1.28 -29.54
C VAL A 34 -1.27 0.37 -28.47
N TYR A 35 -2.59 0.27 -28.40
CA TYR A 35 -3.26 -0.65 -27.49
C TYR A 35 -2.83 -2.10 -27.74
N ASN A 36 -2.85 -2.55 -29.00
CA ASN A 36 -2.49 -3.92 -29.37
C ASN A 36 -1.04 -4.25 -29.05
N PHE A 37 -0.11 -3.32 -29.30
CA PHE A 37 1.28 -3.51 -28.92
C PHE A 37 1.44 -3.66 -27.40
N ILE A 38 0.81 -2.79 -26.60
CA ILE A 38 0.88 -2.89 -25.14
C ILE A 38 0.28 -4.22 -24.68
N ARG A 39 -0.91 -4.55 -25.20
CA ARG A 39 -1.60 -5.80 -24.92
C ARG A 39 -0.74 -7.02 -25.26
N LEU A 40 0.02 -7.02 -26.35
CA LEU A 40 0.81 -8.20 -26.74
C LEU A 40 2.14 -8.31 -25.99
N ASN A 41 2.75 -7.20 -25.59
CA ASN A 41 4.13 -7.18 -25.07
C ASN A 41 4.21 -6.98 -23.54
N PHE A 42 3.17 -6.46 -22.90
CA PHE A 42 3.17 -6.15 -21.46
C PHE A 42 2.07 -6.94 -20.77
N ARG A 43 2.45 -8.11 -20.25
CA ARG A 43 1.55 -9.06 -19.60
C ARG A 43 1.97 -9.31 -18.16
N THR A 44 0.99 -9.36 -17.28
CA THR A 44 1.14 -9.85 -15.91
C THR A 44 1.32 -11.37 -15.92
N GLU A 45 1.70 -11.92 -14.77
CA GLU A 45 1.80 -13.37 -14.50
C GLU A 45 0.48 -14.10 -14.79
N LEU A 46 -0.63 -13.41 -14.56
CA LEU A 46 -1.99 -13.91 -14.81
C LEU A 46 -2.47 -13.70 -16.26
N GLY A 47 -1.57 -13.38 -17.20
CA GLY A 47 -1.91 -13.19 -18.62
C GLY A 47 -2.73 -11.93 -18.93
N THR A 48 -3.00 -11.06 -17.96
CA THR A 48 -3.69 -9.78 -18.19
C THR A 48 -2.73 -8.68 -18.62
N VAL A 49 -3.24 -7.56 -19.16
CA VAL A 49 -2.38 -6.45 -19.60
C VAL A 49 -1.79 -5.72 -18.39
N ASP A 50 -0.45 -5.60 -18.37
CA ASP A 50 0.28 -4.91 -17.32
C ASP A 50 0.35 -3.40 -17.59
N TRP A 51 -0.69 -2.70 -17.15
CA TRP A 51 -0.73 -1.23 -17.17
C TRP A 51 0.16 -0.59 -16.10
N ASP A 52 0.58 -1.32 -15.06
CA ASP A 52 1.46 -0.79 -14.01
C ASP A 52 2.90 -0.66 -14.52
N ALA A 53 3.31 -1.42 -15.55
CA ALA A 53 4.57 -1.20 -16.27
C ALA A 53 4.54 0.01 -17.23
N VAL A 54 3.37 0.39 -17.75
CA VAL A 54 3.24 1.40 -18.83
C VAL A 54 2.88 2.78 -18.30
N THR A 55 1.93 2.86 -17.37
CA THR A 55 1.46 4.13 -16.81
C THR A 55 2.53 5.00 -16.14
N PRO A 56 3.58 4.47 -15.45
CA PRO A 56 4.63 5.30 -14.85
C PRO A 56 5.49 6.02 -15.90
N LEU A 57 5.53 5.52 -17.14
CA LEU A 57 6.31 6.09 -18.22
C LEU A 57 5.60 7.26 -18.92
N LEU A 58 4.31 7.45 -18.67
CA LEU A 58 3.56 8.59 -19.17
C LEU A 58 4.05 9.89 -18.51
N THR A 59 3.79 11.05 -19.13
CA THR A 59 4.12 12.34 -18.49
C THR A 59 3.38 12.47 -17.16
N ARG A 60 4.05 12.96 -16.10
CA ARG A 60 3.51 13.04 -14.73
C ARG A 60 2.12 13.69 -14.62
N ARG A 61 1.83 14.70 -15.44
CA ARG A 61 0.51 15.36 -15.51
C ARG A 61 -0.62 14.42 -15.96
N TYR A 62 -0.30 13.43 -16.79
CA TYR A 62 -1.24 12.46 -17.32
C TYR A 62 -1.36 11.23 -16.44
N GLN A 63 -0.30 10.81 -15.75
CA GLN A 63 -0.37 9.70 -14.79
C GLN A 63 -1.54 9.86 -13.80
N LYS A 64 -1.73 11.07 -13.27
CA LYS A 64 -2.84 11.41 -12.34
C LYS A 64 -4.25 11.30 -12.96
N ARG A 65 -4.35 11.34 -14.29
CA ARG A 65 -5.62 11.26 -15.03
C ARG A 65 -5.96 9.82 -15.44
N TRP A 66 -5.04 8.87 -15.20
CA TRP A 66 -5.28 7.47 -15.47
C TRP A 66 -6.40 6.94 -14.56
N LYS A 67 -7.42 6.36 -15.19
CA LYS A 67 -8.46 5.58 -14.55
C LYS A 67 -8.32 4.14 -15.02
N ARG A 68 -7.84 3.28 -14.11
CA ARG A 68 -8.02 1.85 -14.28
C ARG A 68 -9.52 1.52 -14.13
N TYR A 69 -9.99 0.49 -14.83
CA TYR A 69 -11.36 0.02 -14.62
C TYR A 69 -11.61 -0.13 -13.12
N ARG A 70 -12.67 0.49 -12.62
CA ARG A 70 -13.22 0.10 -11.32
C ARG A 70 -13.72 -1.32 -11.53
N VAL A 71 -12.94 -2.29 -11.07
CA VAL A 71 -13.43 -3.64 -10.90
C VAL A 71 -14.69 -3.49 -10.03
N LYS A 72 -15.87 -3.75 -10.61
CA LYS A 72 -17.12 -3.85 -9.84
C LYS A 72 -16.82 -4.80 -8.70
N ARG A 73 -17.28 -4.51 -7.47
CA ARG A 73 -17.06 -5.33 -6.26
C ARG A 73 -17.09 -6.81 -6.66
N LEU A 74 -15.91 -7.41 -6.84
CA LEU A 74 -15.79 -8.83 -7.12
C LEU A 74 -16.04 -9.51 -5.79
N GLU A 75 -16.79 -10.60 -5.84
CA GLU A 75 -16.97 -11.43 -4.66
C GLU A 75 -15.58 -11.88 -4.18
N PRO A 76 -15.30 -11.77 -2.87
CA PRO A 76 -14.06 -12.27 -2.31
C PRO A 76 -13.90 -13.75 -2.69
N TYR A 77 -12.68 -14.14 -3.08
CA TYR A 77 -12.37 -15.51 -3.45
C TYR A 77 -11.01 -15.91 -2.89
N GLU A 78 -10.80 -17.21 -2.76
CA GLU A 78 -9.55 -17.81 -2.30
C GLU A 78 -8.96 -18.64 -3.42
N ASP A 79 -7.89 -18.12 -4.03
CA ASP A 79 -7.12 -18.85 -5.04
C ASP A 79 -5.64 -18.77 -4.70
N LYS A 80 -5.11 -19.91 -4.24
CA LYS A 80 -3.72 -20.04 -3.87
C LYS A 80 -2.82 -20.16 -5.10
N GLU A 81 -3.28 -20.75 -6.19
CA GLU A 81 -2.47 -20.89 -7.40
C GLU A 81 -2.17 -19.54 -8.04
N GLU A 82 -3.14 -18.61 -8.05
CA GLU A 82 -2.88 -17.24 -8.52
C GLU A 82 -1.83 -16.52 -7.67
N LEU A 83 -1.90 -16.71 -6.35
CA LEU A 83 -0.92 -16.14 -5.42
C LEU A 83 0.46 -16.75 -5.65
N ASP A 84 0.55 -18.07 -5.70
CA ASP A 84 1.79 -18.82 -5.89
C ASP A 84 2.43 -18.45 -7.25
N LYS A 85 1.66 -18.31 -8.33
CA LYS A 85 2.17 -17.83 -9.64
C LYS A 85 2.86 -16.47 -9.55
N VAL A 86 2.32 -15.55 -8.75
CA VAL A 86 2.93 -14.23 -8.52
C VAL A 86 4.19 -14.37 -7.67
N LEU A 87 4.13 -15.11 -6.56
CA LEU A 87 5.25 -15.26 -5.62
C LEU A 87 6.42 -16.06 -6.21
N ASP A 88 6.14 -17.15 -6.94
CA ASP A 88 7.15 -18.05 -7.50
C ASP A 88 8.05 -17.36 -8.52
N LYS A 89 7.49 -16.45 -9.32
CA LYS A 89 8.28 -15.60 -10.24
C LYS A 89 9.36 -14.80 -9.52
N TYR A 90 9.12 -14.44 -8.27
CA TYR A 90 10.00 -13.63 -7.45
C TYR A 90 10.57 -14.38 -6.24
N ARG A 91 10.50 -15.73 -6.22
CA ARG A 91 10.84 -16.55 -5.05
C ARG A 91 12.19 -16.20 -4.43
N ASN A 92 13.21 -16.02 -5.27
CA ASN A 92 14.59 -15.67 -4.85
C ASN A 92 14.77 -14.20 -4.46
N LYS A 93 13.73 -13.38 -4.57
CA LYS A 93 13.72 -11.93 -4.36
C LYS A 93 12.65 -11.47 -3.37
N LEU A 94 11.89 -12.38 -2.76
CA LEU A 94 10.88 -12.02 -1.76
C LEU A 94 11.48 -11.31 -0.54
N TYR A 95 12.74 -11.60 -0.19
CA TYR A 95 13.47 -10.92 0.88
C TYR A 95 13.51 -9.40 0.70
N THR A 96 13.46 -8.90 -0.54
CA THR A 96 13.53 -7.47 -0.88
C THR A 96 12.34 -6.68 -0.32
N ILE A 97 11.21 -7.35 -0.06
CA ILE A 97 10.01 -6.75 0.53
C ILE A 97 10.29 -6.28 1.95
N ILE A 98 11.02 -7.09 2.72
CA ILE A 98 11.33 -6.83 4.13
C ILE A 98 12.58 -5.95 4.20
N THR A 99 13.68 -6.42 3.62
CA THR A 99 15.02 -5.83 3.79
C THR A 99 15.68 -5.57 2.43
N PRO A 100 15.30 -4.48 1.72
CA PRO A 100 15.96 -4.12 0.47
C PRO A 100 17.39 -3.66 0.75
N LEU A 101 18.38 -4.25 0.06
CA LEU A 101 19.80 -3.94 0.27
C LEU A 101 20.26 -2.75 -0.58
N ASN A 102 19.61 -2.51 -1.71
CA ASN A 102 19.95 -1.45 -2.65
C ASN A 102 18.70 -0.87 -3.33
N VAL A 103 18.91 0.12 -4.22
CA VAL A 103 17.82 0.79 -4.94
C VAL A 103 17.08 -0.16 -5.87
N GLU A 104 17.77 -1.13 -6.47
CA GLU A 104 17.20 -2.12 -7.38
C GLU A 104 16.25 -3.08 -6.63
N ASP A 105 16.66 -3.57 -5.46
CA ASP A 105 15.83 -4.35 -4.55
C ASP A 105 14.58 -3.56 -4.14
N GLY A 106 14.72 -2.25 -3.92
CA GLY A 106 13.58 -1.37 -3.68
C GLY A 106 12.60 -1.30 -4.85
N GLN A 107 13.08 -1.30 -6.09
CA GLN A 107 12.24 -1.35 -7.29
C GLN A 107 11.57 -2.72 -7.45
N ILE A 108 12.29 -3.81 -7.21
CA ILE A 108 11.75 -5.17 -7.25
C ILE A 108 10.66 -5.35 -6.19
N SER A 109 10.92 -4.90 -4.96
CA SER A 109 9.95 -4.90 -3.87
C SER A 109 8.66 -4.18 -4.27
N GLU A 110 8.78 -3.00 -4.87
CA GLU A 110 7.62 -2.23 -5.33
C GLU A 110 6.83 -2.98 -6.43
N VAL A 111 7.52 -3.64 -7.36
CA VAL A 111 6.86 -4.47 -8.40
C VAL A 111 6.07 -5.62 -7.75
N ILE A 112 6.68 -6.36 -6.82
CA ILE A 112 6.02 -7.49 -6.15
C ILE A 112 4.81 -7.00 -5.35
N ILE A 113 4.97 -5.93 -4.57
CA ILE A 113 3.90 -5.34 -3.76
C ILE A 113 2.76 -4.88 -4.65
N VAL A 114 3.05 -4.19 -5.76
CA VAL A 114 1.99 -3.74 -6.68
C VAL A 114 1.26 -4.93 -7.30
N ALA A 115 1.96 -6.02 -7.67
CA ALA A 115 1.34 -7.24 -8.17
C ALA A 115 0.38 -7.85 -7.14
N LEU A 116 0.81 -8.00 -5.88
CA LEU A 116 -0.04 -8.48 -4.79
C LEU A 116 -1.22 -7.55 -4.51
N VAL A 117 -1.01 -6.23 -4.53
CA VAL A 117 -2.08 -5.23 -4.42
C VAL A 117 -3.10 -5.42 -5.54
N ARG A 118 -2.66 -5.73 -6.77
CA ARG A 118 -3.58 -5.96 -7.90
C ARG A 118 -4.37 -7.24 -7.74
N LEU A 119 -3.74 -8.29 -7.24
CA LEU A 119 -4.40 -9.56 -6.96
C LEU A 119 -5.45 -9.39 -5.85
N ALA A 120 -5.09 -8.73 -4.75
CA ALA A 120 -6.01 -8.37 -3.67
C ALA A 120 -7.17 -7.48 -4.14
N GLN A 121 -6.91 -6.49 -5.01
CA GLN A 121 -7.95 -5.63 -5.60
C GLN A 121 -8.93 -6.38 -6.51
N ARG A 122 -8.56 -7.56 -7.03
CA ARG A 122 -9.47 -8.45 -7.76
C ARG A 122 -10.38 -9.24 -6.85
N GLY A 123 -10.11 -9.30 -5.54
CA GLY A 123 -10.92 -10.05 -4.58
C GLY A 123 -10.22 -11.27 -3.98
N ASN A 124 -8.97 -11.57 -4.39
CA ASN A 124 -8.22 -12.67 -3.78
C ASN A 124 -7.87 -12.32 -2.33
N THR A 125 -8.53 -12.99 -1.38
CA THR A 125 -8.37 -12.74 0.06
C THR A 125 -7.04 -13.28 0.58
N LEU A 126 -6.53 -14.39 0.04
CA LEU A 126 -5.22 -14.93 0.40
C LEU A 126 -4.10 -13.96 0.07
N ALA A 127 -4.14 -13.37 -1.13
CA ALA A 127 -3.19 -12.34 -1.53
C ALA A 127 -3.27 -11.08 -0.66
N LEU A 128 -4.49 -10.69 -0.24
CA LEU A 128 -4.67 -9.58 0.68
C LEU A 128 -4.05 -9.88 2.06
N THR A 129 -4.31 -11.07 2.62
CA THR A 129 -3.77 -11.49 3.91
C THR A 129 -2.25 -11.54 3.88
N GLU A 130 -1.67 -12.19 2.87
CA GLU A 130 -0.21 -12.28 2.71
C GLU A 130 0.42 -10.88 2.58
N LEU A 131 -0.17 -10.02 1.75
CA LEU A 131 0.29 -8.64 1.60
C LEU A 131 0.21 -7.85 2.90
N VAL A 132 -0.88 -8.00 3.67
CA VAL A 132 -1.04 -7.34 4.97
C VAL A 132 0.06 -7.78 5.94
N THR A 133 0.31 -9.09 6.06
CA THR A 133 1.38 -9.65 6.89
C THR A 133 2.74 -9.07 6.53
N LEU A 134 3.10 -9.08 5.25
CA LEU A 134 4.38 -8.53 4.77
C LEU A 134 4.52 -7.03 5.06
N LEU A 135 3.44 -6.27 4.91
CA LEU A 135 3.45 -4.83 5.15
C LEU A 135 3.49 -4.49 6.63
N ILE A 136 2.90 -5.31 7.52
CA ILE A 136 3.02 -5.13 8.97
C ILE A 136 4.48 -5.21 9.39
N PHE A 137 5.22 -6.27 9.00
CA PHE A 137 6.65 -6.38 9.31
C PHE A 137 7.45 -5.15 8.85
N LYS A 138 7.14 -4.65 7.65
CA LYS A 138 7.79 -3.44 7.12
C LYS A 138 7.41 -2.18 7.90
N ILE A 139 6.16 -2.07 8.35
CA ILE A 139 5.70 -0.93 9.14
C ILE A 139 6.29 -0.98 10.55
N GLU A 140 6.42 -2.16 11.17
CA GLU A 140 7.08 -2.32 12.48
C GLU A 140 8.52 -1.78 12.43
N ASP A 141 9.28 -2.11 11.37
CA ASP A 141 10.60 -1.52 11.14
C ASP A 141 10.56 0.01 11.04
N TRP A 142 9.55 0.57 10.36
CA TRP A 142 9.39 2.02 10.28
C TRP A 142 8.99 2.65 11.60
N VAL A 143 8.11 2.03 12.36
CA VAL A 143 7.62 2.50 13.66
C VAL A 143 8.78 2.63 14.64
N ASP A 144 9.72 1.68 14.60
CA ASP A 144 10.91 1.72 15.45
C ASP A 144 11.94 2.76 14.98
N LYS A 145 12.13 2.94 13.67
CA LYS A 145 13.17 3.82 13.12
C LYS A 145 12.73 5.26 12.83
N ARG A 146 11.43 5.53 12.64
CA ARG A 146 10.92 6.78 12.08
C ARG A 146 9.85 7.42 12.96
N TRP A 147 10.18 8.60 13.47
CA TRP A 147 9.30 9.36 14.38
C TRP A 147 7.93 9.68 13.77
N GLN A 148 7.82 9.86 12.45
CA GLN A 148 6.58 10.22 11.75
C GLN A 148 5.47 9.18 11.91
N VAL A 149 5.86 7.91 12.03
CA VAL A 149 4.91 6.78 12.13
C VAL A 149 5.01 6.04 13.45
N ARG A 150 5.94 6.40 14.35
CA ARG A 150 6.14 5.80 15.68
C ARG A 150 4.86 5.70 16.52
N LYS A 151 3.90 6.60 16.33
CA LYS A 151 2.59 6.61 17.02
C LYS A 151 1.73 5.37 16.77
N TRP A 152 2.03 4.63 15.71
CA TRP A 152 1.35 3.38 15.36
C TRP A 152 1.87 2.16 16.13
N LYS A 153 2.91 2.33 16.97
CA LYS A 153 3.43 1.24 17.82
C LYS A 153 2.33 0.65 18.69
N GLY A 154 2.17 -0.68 18.65
CA GLY A 154 1.18 -1.42 19.42
C GLY A 154 -0.26 -1.33 18.90
N ARG A 155 -0.47 -0.79 17.68
CA ARG A 155 -1.80 -0.64 17.06
C ARG A 155 -1.99 -1.57 15.85
N ASN A 156 -1.65 -2.85 16.00
CA ASN A 156 -1.61 -3.80 14.87
C ASN A 156 -2.97 -3.96 14.19
N TYR A 157 -4.07 -4.01 14.95
CA TYR A 157 -5.42 -4.07 14.39
C TYR A 157 -5.77 -2.83 13.54
N ASP A 158 -5.46 -1.62 14.04
CA ASP A 158 -5.70 -0.39 13.28
C ASP A 158 -4.83 -0.32 12.02
N LEU A 159 -3.59 -0.82 12.11
CA LEU A 159 -2.66 -0.89 10.98
C LEU A 159 -3.21 -1.80 9.87
N GLU A 160 -3.71 -2.99 10.22
CA GLU A 160 -4.34 -3.90 9.26
C GLU A 160 -5.45 -3.22 8.47
N GLU A 161 -6.38 -2.58 9.15
CA GLU A 161 -7.50 -1.88 8.51
C GLU A 161 -7.02 -0.72 7.63
N LYS A 162 -5.98 0.02 8.06
CA LYS A 162 -5.37 1.06 7.23
C LYS A 162 -4.70 0.48 5.98
N ILE A 163 -4.00 -0.64 6.09
CA ILE A 163 -3.37 -1.31 4.96
C ILE A 163 -4.44 -1.77 3.97
N LYS A 164 -5.48 -2.49 4.43
CA LYS A 164 -6.59 -2.94 3.58
C LYS A 164 -7.29 -1.77 2.87
N ALA A 165 -7.48 -0.65 3.56
CA ALA A 165 -8.01 0.58 2.95
C ALA A 165 -7.06 1.15 1.88
N CYS A 166 -5.75 1.17 2.13
CA CYS A 166 -4.75 1.60 1.15
C CYS A 166 -4.75 0.72 -0.10
N VAL A 167 -4.76 -0.61 0.08
CA VAL A 167 -4.85 -1.59 -1.02
C VAL A 167 -6.07 -1.29 -1.89
N ARG A 168 -7.26 -1.13 -1.28
CA ARG A 168 -8.50 -0.84 -2.02
C ARG A 168 -8.47 0.50 -2.76
N CYS A 169 -7.84 1.52 -2.19
CA CYS A 169 -7.83 2.87 -2.75
C CYS A 169 -6.68 3.17 -3.72
N TYR A 170 -5.70 2.28 -3.83
CA TYR A 170 -4.49 2.52 -4.62
C TYR A 170 -4.75 2.52 -6.14
N LYS A 171 -4.66 3.70 -6.75
CA LYS A 171 -4.94 3.95 -8.19
C LYS A 171 -3.70 4.16 -9.06
N TYR A 172 -2.51 3.88 -8.54
CA TYR A 172 -1.20 4.15 -9.17
C TYR A 172 -0.96 5.65 -9.45
N THR A 173 -0.36 6.35 -8.50
CA THR A 173 0.11 7.76 -8.67
C THR A 173 1.55 7.96 -8.19
N GLY A 174 2.30 6.87 -8.03
CA GLY A 174 3.62 6.81 -7.41
C GLY A 174 3.90 5.38 -6.95
N THR A 175 4.73 5.23 -5.93
CA THR A 175 4.94 3.93 -5.28
C THR A 175 3.86 3.65 -4.24
N PHE A 176 3.44 2.39 -4.11
CA PHE A 176 2.52 1.93 -3.08
C PHE A 176 3.14 2.12 -1.70
N ILE A 177 4.42 1.76 -1.52
CA ILE A 177 5.13 1.95 -0.26
C ILE A 177 5.15 3.43 0.16
N GLY A 178 5.43 4.34 -0.78
CA GLY A 178 5.41 5.77 -0.50
C GLY A 178 4.01 6.28 -0.16
N TYR A 179 2.99 5.79 -0.86
CA TYR A 179 1.59 6.09 -0.59
C TYR A 179 1.15 5.61 0.81
N LEU A 180 1.52 4.38 1.18
CA LEU A 180 1.22 3.80 2.48
C LEU A 180 1.90 4.58 3.60
N PHE A 181 3.20 4.86 3.47
CA PHE A 181 3.96 5.64 4.44
C PHE A 181 3.32 7.02 4.67
N LYS A 182 2.98 7.74 3.58
CA LYS A 182 2.33 9.05 3.71
C LYS A 182 0.95 8.95 4.34
N THR A 183 0.18 7.91 4.03
CA THR A 183 -1.13 7.69 4.65
C THR A 183 -1.00 7.48 6.15
N LEU A 184 -0.03 6.68 6.60
CA LEU A 184 0.24 6.45 8.02
C LEU A 184 0.75 7.72 8.71
N GLU A 185 1.64 8.48 8.08
CA GLU A 185 2.12 9.77 8.60
C GLU A 185 0.95 10.72 8.85
N TYR A 186 0.07 10.94 7.87
CA TYR A 186 -1.03 11.89 8.01
C TYR A 186 -2.12 11.41 8.95
N SER A 187 -2.54 10.15 8.83
CA SER A 187 -3.58 9.60 9.71
C SER A 187 -3.10 9.42 11.16
N GLY A 188 -1.80 9.24 11.37
CA GLY A 188 -1.19 9.19 12.69
C GLY A 188 -1.13 10.54 13.42
N ARG A 189 -1.32 11.68 12.74
CA ARG A 189 -1.24 13.01 13.39
C ARG A 189 -2.28 13.17 14.51
N GLY A 190 -3.49 12.65 14.31
CA GLY A 190 -4.57 12.68 15.30
C GLY A 190 -4.48 11.61 16.38
N ILE A 191 -3.53 10.66 16.28
CA ILE A 191 -3.40 9.55 17.21
C ILE A 191 -2.57 10.00 18.43
N ARG A 192 -3.09 9.73 19.63
CA ARG A 192 -2.32 9.86 20.87
C ARG A 192 -1.36 8.66 21.00
N PRO A 193 -0.06 8.88 21.28
CA PRO A 193 0.88 7.79 21.51
C PRO A 193 0.40 6.90 22.65
N ILE A 194 0.56 5.58 22.55
CA ILE A 194 0.23 4.65 23.65
C ILE A 194 1.07 4.96 24.90
N GLN A 195 2.29 5.49 24.72
CA GLN A 195 3.14 5.97 25.82
C GLN A 195 2.51 7.09 26.65
N ALA A 196 1.50 7.80 26.13
CA ALA A 196 0.72 8.76 26.92
C ALA A 196 -0.11 8.08 28.02
N TRP A 197 -0.33 6.77 27.91
CA TRP A 197 -1.06 5.91 28.83
C TRP A 197 -0.15 4.88 29.52
N SER A 198 1.17 5.07 29.46
CA SER A 198 2.12 4.17 30.13
C SER A 198 2.01 4.34 31.64
N LEU A 199 1.61 3.26 32.32
CA LEU A 199 1.56 3.17 33.77
C LEU A 199 2.97 3.13 34.39
N ASP A 200 3.98 2.74 33.62
CA ASP A 200 5.39 2.72 34.06
C ASP A 200 6.05 4.11 33.97
N LYS A 201 5.31 5.13 33.53
CA LYS A 201 5.84 6.48 33.49
C LYS A 201 6.01 7.02 34.91
N THR A 202 7.19 7.52 35.24
CA THR A 202 7.44 8.14 36.53
C THR A 202 6.60 9.41 36.71
N VAL A 203 6.05 9.58 37.91
CA VAL A 203 5.24 10.71 38.36
C VAL A 203 6.01 11.37 39.51
N GLY A 204 6.46 12.61 39.28
CA GLY A 204 7.31 13.34 40.24
C GLY A 204 8.79 12.92 40.20
N ASP A 205 9.58 13.49 41.10
CA ASP A 205 11.03 13.26 41.19
C ASP A 205 11.38 12.03 42.07
N ASP A 206 10.39 11.46 42.76
CA ASP A 206 10.56 10.38 43.75
C ASP A 206 10.64 8.98 43.11
N GLY A 207 10.59 8.87 41.78
CA GLY A 207 10.66 7.60 41.06
C GLY A 207 9.38 6.75 41.11
N ALA A 208 8.32 7.22 41.77
CA ALA A 208 6.99 6.59 41.73
C ALA A 208 6.46 6.53 40.30
N THR A 209 5.75 5.46 39.94
CA THR A 209 5.21 5.23 38.60
C THR A 209 3.69 5.39 38.58
N MET A 210 3.10 5.73 37.44
CA MET A 210 1.64 5.90 37.32
C MET A 210 0.83 4.68 37.79
N ILE A 211 1.39 3.46 37.76
CA ILE A 211 0.74 2.25 38.26
C ILE A 211 0.51 2.30 39.77
N ASP A 212 1.39 2.97 40.51
CA ASP A 212 1.32 3.11 41.97
C ASP A 212 0.10 3.94 42.41
N PHE A 213 -0.51 4.66 41.46
CA PHE A 213 -1.68 5.49 41.66
C PHE A 213 -2.97 4.89 41.06
N VAL A 214 -2.90 3.66 40.53
CA VAL A 214 -4.06 2.90 40.04
C VAL A 214 -4.68 2.15 41.21
N MET A 215 -5.91 2.49 41.59
CA MET A 215 -6.69 1.71 42.55
C MET A 215 -7.96 1.16 41.90
N GLN A 216 -8.30 -0.08 42.28
CA GLN A 216 -9.57 -0.70 41.94
C GLN A 216 -10.52 -0.50 43.12
N ASP A 217 -11.63 0.19 42.84
CA ASP A 217 -12.70 0.39 43.81
C ASP A 217 -13.35 -0.97 44.12
N THR A 218 -13.21 -1.45 45.36
CA THR A 218 -13.61 -2.80 45.75
C THR A 218 -15.12 -3.05 45.68
N ASP A 219 -15.91 -1.99 45.71
CA ASP A 219 -17.37 -2.07 45.74
C ASP A 219 -18.00 -1.98 44.34
N THR A 220 -17.35 -1.27 43.42
CA THR A 220 -17.87 -1.03 42.05
C THR A 220 -17.05 -1.71 40.96
N GLY A 221 -15.84 -2.18 41.27
CA GLY A 221 -14.91 -2.77 40.31
C GLY A 221 -14.28 -1.75 39.34
N GLU A 222 -14.59 -0.46 39.49
CA GLU A 222 -14.05 0.61 38.66
C GLU A 222 -12.59 0.89 38.98
N VAL A 223 -11.77 1.00 37.94
CA VAL A 223 -10.35 1.37 38.06
C VAL A 223 -10.23 2.89 37.94
N LYS A 224 -9.73 3.54 38.99
CA LYS A 224 -9.53 5.00 39.06
C LYS A 224 -8.05 5.32 39.22
N LEU A 225 -7.61 6.39 38.57
CA LEU A 225 -6.29 7.00 38.75
C LEU A 225 -6.43 8.16 39.74
N PHE A 226 -5.74 8.13 40.87
CA PHE A 226 -5.67 9.29 41.76
C PHE A 226 -4.56 10.24 41.29
N GLY A 227 -4.87 11.51 41.04
CA GLY A 227 -3.86 12.49 40.61
C GLY A 227 -4.39 13.65 39.77
N LYS A 228 -5.26 14.46 40.36
CA LYS A 228 -5.22 15.92 40.20
C LYS A 228 -5.76 16.59 41.45
#